data_AF-A0A6J4IWY9-F1
#
_entry.id   AF-A0A6J4IWY9-F1
#
_cell.length_a   1.000
_cell.length_b   1.000
_cell.length_c   1.000
_cell.angle_alpha   90.00
_cell.angle_beta   90.00
_cell.angle_gamma   90.00
#
_symmetry.space_group_name_H-M   'P 1'
#
loop_
_entity.id
_entity.type
_entity.pdbx_description
1 polymer ?
#
loop_
_entity_poly.entity_id
_entity_poly.type
_entity_poly.pdbx_seq_one_letter_code
_entity_poly.pdbx_strand_id
1 'polypeptide(L)'
;MYLAATRLSLHRSPSAWAMVIEVFGYSVRAGDPDLAVYTLTGSDHELDFFHPIDSDDWTDADDVTPGTSQVVVRGDPVELPVVEEYAAHGIDLEDPPQPAVIDVCRYLAAVHRDRVLATTEERRTRLRPDLRELLVLDEWRHPDLVEGQRPSDLESFWQLAMVLETGDVTLYQPPEPPNTHWRHWPEGGTL
;
A
#
# COMPACT_ATOMS: atom_id res chain seq x y z
N MET A 1 4.25 -7.27 8.56
CA MET A 1 4.56 -6.05 7.79
C MET A 1 3.88 -4.87 8.49
N TYR A 2 4.66 -3.86 8.85
CA TYR A 2 4.19 -2.56 9.27
C TYR A 2 3.72 -1.76 8.06
N LEU A 3 2.50 -1.25 8.12
CA LEU A 3 1.86 -0.60 6.97
C LEU A 3 2.32 0.86 6.81
N ALA A 4 2.64 1.25 5.57
CA ALA A 4 2.86 2.64 5.18
C ALA A 4 1.79 3.16 4.20
N ALA A 5 1.51 2.40 3.13
CA ALA A 5 0.48 2.75 2.14
C ALA A 5 -0.22 1.53 1.57
N THR A 6 -1.48 1.69 1.15
CA THR A 6 -2.17 0.72 0.32
C THR A 6 -2.90 1.38 -0.84
N ARG A 7 -3.17 0.61 -1.89
CA ARG A 7 -4.03 1.03 -2.99
C ARG A 7 -4.79 -0.16 -3.53
N LEU A 8 -6.06 0.04 -3.84
CA LEU A 8 -6.92 -0.95 -4.47
C LEU A 8 -7.26 -0.47 -5.87
N SER A 9 -7.16 -1.34 -6.87
CA SER A 9 -7.63 -1.06 -8.22
C SER A 9 -8.50 -2.17 -8.79
N LEU A 10 -9.51 -1.77 -9.55
CA LEU A 10 -10.46 -2.65 -10.21
C LEU A 10 -10.23 -2.65 -11.71
N HIS A 11 -10.17 -3.84 -12.30
CA HIS A 11 -9.95 -4.02 -13.74
C HIS A 11 -11.01 -4.95 -14.33
N ARG A 12 -11.48 -4.65 -15.54
CA ARG A 12 -12.59 -5.38 -16.17
C ARG A 12 -12.48 -5.45 -17.69
N SER A 13 -12.95 -6.56 -18.23
CA SER A 13 -13.37 -6.74 -19.62
C SER A 13 -14.81 -7.31 -19.65
N PRO A 14 -15.47 -7.45 -20.80
CA PRO A 14 -16.78 -8.11 -20.88
C PRO A 14 -16.82 -9.57 -20.40
N SER A 15 -15.65 -10.24 -20.24
CA SER A 15 -15.57 -11.68 -19.92
C SER A 15 -14.71 -12.00 -18.70
N ALA A 16 -14.07 -11.01 -18.09
CA ALA A 16 -13.14 -11.21 -16.99
C ALA A 16 -13.05 -9.95 -16.11
N TRP A 17 -12.65 -10.15 -14.87
CA TRP A 17 -12.40 -9.10 -13.91
C TRP A 17 -11.13 -9.40 -13.11
N ALA A 18 -10.52 -8.36 -12.55
CA ALA A 18 -9.46 -8.49 -11.57
C ALA A 18 -9.55 -7.37 -10.53
N MET A 19 -9.11 -7.65 -9.32
CA MET A 19 -8.86 -6.68 -8.27
C MET A 19 -7.39 -6.77 -7.89
N VAL A 20 -6.71 -5.63 -7.84
CA VAL A 20 -5.30 -5.57 -7.43
C VAL A 20 -5.20 -4.77 -6.15
N ILE A 21 -4.57 -5.33 -5.12
CA ILE A 21 -4.31 -4.67 -3.85
C ILE A 21 -2.79 -4.54 -3.68
N GLU A 22 -2.36 -3.30 -3.53
CA GLU A 22 -0.98 -2.90 -3.32
C GLU A 22 -0.79 -2.63 -1.82
N VAL A 23 0.26 -3.17 -1.21
CA VAL A 23 0.60 -2.96 0.19
C VAL A 23 2.09 -2.63 0.26
N PHE A 24 2.40 -1.38 0.57
CA PHE A 24 3.76 -0.90 0.79
C PHE A 24 4.01 -0.73 2.29
N GLY A 25 5.15 -1.20 2.76
CA GLY A 25 5.50 -1.16 4.16
C GLY A 25 6.90 -1.64 4.46
N TYR A 26 7.10 -2.03 5.72
CA TYR A 26 8.34 -2.61 6.20
C TYR A 26 8.08 -3.93 6.92
N SER A 27 8.89 -4.94 6.68
CA SER A 27 8.83 -6.21 7.37
C SER A 27 10.17 -6.51 8.04
N VAL A 28 10.20 -6.48 9.38
CA VAL A 28 11.37 -6.85 10.19
C VAL A 28 11.94 -8.22 9.79
N ARG A 29 11.07 -9.16 9.36
CA ARG A 29 11.50 -10.48 8.90
C ARG A 29 12.16 -10.46 7.52
N ALA A 30 11.76 -9.54 6.66
CA ALA A 30 12.35 -9.38 5.33
C ALA A 30 13.64 -8.54 5.39
N GLY A 31 13.72 -7.61 6.34
CA GLY A 31 14.88 -6.73 6.55
C GLY A 31 14.88 -5.48 5.66
N ASP A 32 13.97 -5.40 4.68
CA ASP A 32 13.88 -4.30 3.72
C ASP A 32 12.43 -3.87 3.50
N PRO A 33 12.18 -2.59 3.15
CA PRO A 33 10.89 -2.16 2.62
C PRO A 33 10.55 -2.84 1.29
N ASP A 34 9.30 -3.26 1.17
CA ASP A 34 8.78 -3.92 -0.01
C ASP A 34 7.36 -3.47 -0.33
N LEU A 35 7.00 -3.66 -1.59
CA LEU A 35 5.67 -3.47 -2.14
C LEU A 35 5.13 -4.85 -2.53
N ALA A 36 4.18 -5.35 -1.75
CA ALA A 36 3.41 -6.53 -2.07
C ALA A 36 2.24 -6.16 -3.00
N VAL A 37 2.09 -6.86 -4.12
CA VAL A 37 1.00 -6.66 -5.08
C VAL A 37 0.21 -7.95 -5.21
N TYR A 38 -0.98 -7.95 -4.61
CA TYR A 38 -1.94 -9.05 -4.68
C TYR A 38 -2.84 -8.87 -5.90
N THR A 39 -2.83 -9.83 -6.82
CA THR A 39 -3.76 -9.86 -7.96
C THR A 39 -4.80 -10.94 -7.73
N LEU A 40 -6.05 -10.54 -7.57
CA LEU A 40 -7.21 -11.42 -7.40
C LEU A 40 -8.01 -11.47 -8.70
N THR A 41 -8.32 -12.67 -9.16
CA THR A 41 -9.20 -12.92 -10.31
C THR A 41 -10.29 -13.91 -9.92
N GLY A 42 -11.24 -14.17 -10.82
CA GLY A 42 -12.38 -15.06 -10.54
C GLY A 42 -12.03 -16.47 -10.07
N SER A 43 -10.85 -16.99 -10.40
CA SER A 43 -10.44 -18.35 -10.04
C SER A 43 -9.06 -18.46 -9.40
N ASP A 44 -8.34 -17.35 -9.28
CA ASP A 44 -6.92 -17.38 -8.94
C ASP A 44 -6.49 -16.16 -8.14
N HIS A 45 -5.41 -16.30 -7.39
CA HIS A 45 -4.77 -15.23 -6.65
C HIS A 45 -3.25 -15.37 -6.75
N GLU A 46 -2.59 -14.28 -7.11
CA GLU A 46 -1.14 -14.22 -7.28
C GLU A 46 -0.57 -13.10 -6.41
N LEU A 47 0.68 -13.27 -5.98
CA LEU A 47 1.42 -12.30 -5.17
C LEU A 47 2.78 -12.04 -5.81
N ASP A 48 3.03 -10.78 -6.15
CA ASP A 48 4.32 -10.29 -6.62
C ASP A 48 4.91 -9.30 -5.60
N PHE A 49 6.24 -9.22 -5.57
CA PHE A 49 6.98 -8.27 -4.74
C PHE A 49 7.80 -7.34 -5.63
N PHE A 50 7.78 -6.05 -5.28
CA PHE A 50 8.60 -5.01 -5.90
C PHE A 50 9.34 -4.24 -4.80
N HIS A 51 10.45 -3.60 -5.17
CA HIS A 51 11.29 -2.82 -4.26
C HIS A 51 11.38 -1.38 -4.77
N PRO A 52 10.46 -0.49 -4.35
CA PRO A 52 10.41 0.88 -4.84
C PRO A 52 11.58 1.74 -4.36
N ILE A 53 12.16 1.39 -3.21
CA ILE A 53 13.36 2.03 -2.67
C ILE A 53 14.55 1.23 -3.16
N ASP A 54 15.45 1.87 -3.90
CA ASP A 54 16.66 1.25 -4.39
C ASP A 54 17.59 1.05 -3.18
N SER A 55 18.03 -0.17 -2.91
CA SER A 55 18.96 -0.42 -1.82
C SER A 55 20.34 0.11 -2.19
N ASP A 56 20.97 0.85 -1.28
CA ASP A 56 22.05 0.32 -0.43
C ASP A 56 22.34 1.31 0.73
N ASP A 57 22.77 0.78 1.89
CA ASP A 57 23.40 1.47 3.03
C ASP A 57 22.60 2.53 3.82
N TRP A 58 21.27 2.56 3.75
CA TRP A 58 20.44 3.50 4.53
C TRP A 58 19.69 2.87 5.72
N THR A 59 19.75 1.55 5.87
CA THR A 59 19.14 0.80 6.98
C THR A 59 20.21 0.13 7.84
N ASP A 60 20.01 0.11 9.16
CA ASP A 60 20.75 -0.68 10.14
C ASP A 60 19.74 -1.48 10.96
N ALA A 61 19.51 -2.74 10.56
CA ALA A 61 18.38 -3.55 11.03
C ALA A 61 17.03 -2.82 10.82
N ASP A 62 16.32 -2.49 11.90
CA ASP A 62 15.00 -1.85 11.85
C ASP A 62 15.07 -0.32 11.88
N ASP A 63 16.28 0.24 12.02
CA ASP A 63 16.56 1.66 12.12
C ASP A 63 17.16 2.24 10.84
N VAL A 64 17.02 3.55 10.67
CA VAL A 64 17.74 4.28 9.61
C VAL A 64 19.22 4.43 9.98
N THR A 65 20.14 4.15 9.06
CA THR A 65 21.57 4.34 9.30
C THR A 65 21.87 5.80 9.71
N PRO A 66 22.62 6.05 10.80
CA PRO A 66 22.91 7.40 11.27
C PRO A 66 23.55 8.29 10.18
N GLY A 67 23.00 9.49 10.00
CA GLY A 67 23.47 10.44 9.00
C GLY A 67 22.86 10.29 7.60
N THR A 68 21.97 9.32 7.40
CA THR A 68 21.15 9.22 6.19
C THR A 68 20.27 10.45 6.07
N SER A 69 20.49 11.26 5.04
CA SER A 69 19.64 12.42 4.70
C SER A 69 18.82 12.22 3.44
N GLN A 70 19.04 11.11 2.73
CA GLN A 70 18.43 10.85 1.42
C GLN A 70 18.31 9.36 1.20
N VAL A 71 17.26 8.96 0.47
CA VAL A 71 17.09 7.61 -0.09
C VAL A 71 16.85 7.72 -1.59
N VAL A 72 17.07 6.64 -2.33
CA VAL A 72 16.77 6.59 -3.78
C VAL A 72 15.49 5.80 -3.97
N VAL A 73 14.51 6.37 -4.66
CA VAL A 73 13.22 5.71 -4.93
C VAL A 73 13.07 5.56 -6.44
N ARG A 74 13.21 4.35 -6.97
CA ARG A 74 13.12 4.06 -8.41
C ARG A 74 14.08 4.91 -9.25
N GLY A 75 15.33 5.01 -8.80
CA GLY A 75 16.39 5.75 -9.46
C GLY A 75 16.45 7.24 -9.15
N ASP A 76 15.40 7.87 -8.58
CA ASP A 76 15.48 9.30 -8.22
C ASP A 76 15.72 9.51 -6.72
N PRO A 77 16.69 10.37 -6.35
CA PRO A 77 16.93 10.75 -4.97
C PRO A 77 15.72 11.45 -4.32
N VAL A 78 15.50 11.18 -3.04
CA VAL A 78 14.49 11.78 -2.18
C VAL A 78 15.13 12.18 -0.86
N GLU A 79 15.12 13.48 -0.55
CA GLU A 79 15.56 13.98 0.75
C GLU A 79 14.64 13.49 1.86
N LEU A 80 15.23 13.02 2.96
CA LEU A 80 14.53 12.69 4.18
C LEU A 80 14.32 13.96 5.02
N PRO A 81 13.19 14.07 5.73
CA PRO A 81 12.90 15.24 6.53
C PRO A 81 13.76 15.23 7.79
N VAL A 82 13.92 16.39 8.42
CA VAL A 82 14.48 16.43 9.77
C VAL A 82 13.48 15.83 10.77
N VAL A 83 13.98 15.41 11.93
CA VAL A 83 13.18 14.71 12.97
C VAL A 83 11.90 15.46 13.33
N GLU A 84 11.96 16.78 13.43
CA GLU A 84 10.84 17.64 13.81
C GLU A 84 9.72 17.68 12.76
N GLU A 85 10.02 17.35 11.51
CA GLU A 85 9.07 17.40 10.40
C GLU A 85 8.23 16.13 10.27
N TYR A 86 8.64 14.99 10.84
CA TYR A 86 7.85 13.75 10.86
C TYR A 86 6.46 13.96 11.49
N ALA A 87 6.40 14.75 12.58
CA ALA A 87 5.15 15.08 13.26
C ALA A 87 4.18 15.88 12.38
N ALA A 88 4.67 16.65 11.39
CA ALA A 88 3.80 17.37 10.44
C ALA A 88 3.06 16.41 9.49
N HIS A 89 3.61 15.22 9.28
CA HIS A 89 2.98 14.09 8.58
C HIS A 89 2.26 13.13 9.56
N GLY A 90 2.20 13.52 10.86
CA GLY A 90 1.77 12.76 12.02
C GLY A 90 2.33 11.35 12.05
N ILE A 91 3.64 11.29 11.90
CA ILE A 91 4.48 10.14 12.19
C ILE A 91 5.16 10.47 13.51
N ASP A 92 4.81 9.72 14.54
CA ASP A 92 5.40 9.85 15.88
C ASP A 92 6.53 8.84 15.99
N LEU A 93 7.77 9.31 16.12
CA LEU A 93 8.94 8.45 16.26
C LEU A 93 8.94 7.77 17.64
N GLU A 94 9.25 6.48 17.67
CA GLU A 94 9.32 5.71 18.91
C GLU A 94 10.56 6.06 19.75
N ASP A 95 11.72 6.25 19.11
CA ASP A 95 13.00 6.59 19.77
C ASP A 95 13.65 7.87 19.19
N PRO A 96 13.10 9.07 19.43
CA PRO A 96 13.71 10.30 18.93
C PRO A 96 15.15 10.50 19.46
N PRO A 97 16.13 10.93 18.64
CA PRO A 97 15.97 11.46 17.27
C PRO A 97 16.10 10.41 16.16
N GLN A 98 16.09 9.11 16.49
CA GLN A 98 16.32 8.02 15.57
C GLN A 98 15.00 7.58 14.90
N PRO A 99 14.80 7.82 13.60
CA PRO A 99 13.66 7.25 12.89
C PRO A 99 13.88 5.76 12.63
N ALA A 100 12.82 4.98 12.77
CA ALA A 100 12.79 3.60 12.29
C ALA A 100 12.57 3.58 10.77
N VAL A 101 12.89 2.46 10.12
CA VAL A 101 12.70 2.27 8.68
C VAL A 101 11.23 2.50 8.27
N ILE A 102 10.28 2.06 9.11
CA ILE A 102 8.85 2.27 8.87
C ILE A 102 8.45 3.76 8.88
N ASP A 103 9.12 4.60 9.66
CA ASP A 103 8.82 6.04 9.71
C ASP A 103 9.20 6.70 8.39
N VAL A 104 10.34 6.31 7.81
CA VAL A 104 10.74 6.71 6.45
C VAL A 104 9.72 6.20 5.43
N CYS A 105 9.29 4.94 5.50
CA CYS A 105 8.28 4.42 4.58
C CYS A 105 6.96 5.21 4.65
N ARG A 106 6.50 5.55 5.87
CA ARG A 106 5.30 6.38 6.08
C ARG A 106 5.48 7.80 5.58
N TYR A 107 6.66 8.39 5.74
CA TYR A 107 6.98 9.69 5.17
C TYR A 107 6.93 9.65 3.64
N LEU A 108 7.62 8.71 3.02
CA LEU A 108 7.61 8.52 1.57
C LEU A 108 6.20 8.25 1.04
N ALA A 109 5.39 7.48 1.76
CA ALA A 109 3.98 7.27 1.45
C ALA A 109 3.14 8.56 1.53
N ALA A 110 3.50 9.50 2.41
CA ALA A 110 2.82 10.78 2.58
C ALA A 110 3.21 11.81 1.50
N VAL A 111 4.48 11.85 1.07
CA VAL A 111 4.98 12.89 0.14
C VAL A 111 5.25 12.39 -1.28
N HIS A 112 5.46 11.09 -1.46
CA HIS A 112 5.85 10.44 -2.72
C HIS A 112 5.04 9.16 -2.97
N ARG A 113 3.75 9.17 -2.60
CA ARG A 113 2.86 8.00 -2.63
C ARG A 113 2.94 7.18 -3.92
N ASP A 114 2.80 7.84 -5.08
CA ASP A 114 2.80 7.14 -6.38
C ASP A 114 4.15 6.51 -6.75
N ARG A 115 5.24 6.94 -6.11
CA ARG A 115 6.57 6.38 -6.33
C ARG A 115 6.82 5.13 -5.47
N VAL A 116 6.19 5.02 -4.30
CA VAL A 116 6.32 3.84 -3.42
C VAL A 116 5.26 2.76 -3.67
N LEU A 117 4.18 3.12 -4.36
CA LEU A 117 3.16 2.17 -4.82
C LEU A 117 3.49 1.62 -6.22
N ALA A 118 2.66 0.70 -6.71
CA ALA A 118 2.90 0.02 -7.97
C ALA A 118 2.71 0.99 -9.14
N THR A 119 3.68 0.98 -10.05
CA THR A 119 3.51 1.61 -11.36
C THR A 119 2.36 0.95 -12.12
N THR A 120 1.87 1.61 -13.17
CA THR A 120 0.87 1.00 -14.05
C THR A 120 1.35 -0.32 -14.66
N GLU A 121 2.65 -0.47 -14.94
CA GLU A 121 3.23 -1.70 -15.47
C GLU A 121 3.23 -2.82 -14.42
N GLU A 122 3.77 -2.55 -13.23
CA GLU A 122 3.85 -3.52 -12.12
C GLU A 122 2.46 -4.03 -11.71
N ARG A 123 1.49 -3.13 -11.55
CA ARG A 123 0.10 -3.47 -11.25
C ARG A 123 -0.57 -4.33 -12.33
N ARG A 124 -0.09 -4.25 -13.57
CA ARG A 124 -0.65 -4.97 -14.72
C ARG A 124 0.13 -6.23 -15.06
N THR A 125 1.21 -6.55 -14.35
CA THR A 125 2.08 -7.72 -14.59
C THR A 125 1.30 -9.02 -14.78
N ARG A 126 0.28 -9.25 -13.94
CA ARG A 126 -0.56 -10.47 -13.96
C ARG A 126 -1.90 -10.28 -14.65
N LEU A 127 -2.18 -9.09 -15.18
CA LEU A 127 -3.45 -8.78 -15.79
C LEU A 127 -3.44 -9.14 -17.27
N ARG A 128 -4.56 -9.70 -17.73
CA ARG A 128 -4.76 -9.86 -19.17
C ARG A 128 -4.78 -8.49 -19.86
N PRO A 129 -4.20 -8.35 -21.06
CA PRO A 129 -4.12 -7.06 -21.75
C PRO A 129 -5.47 -6.39 -22.03
N ASP A 130 -6.55 -7.17 -22.16
CA ASP A 130 -7.90 -6.69 -22.45
C ASP A 130 -8.64 -6.13 -21.21
N LEU A 131 -8.09 -6.32 -20.00
CA LEU A 131 -8.66 -5.74 -18.79
C LEU A 131 -8.35 -4.24 -18.72
N ARG A 132 -9.41 -3.43 -18.74
CA ARG A 132 -9.35 -1.98 -18.53
C ARG A 132 -9.44 -1.66 -17.04
N GLU A 133 -8.60 -0.72 -16.58
CA GLU A 133 -8.72 -0.13 -15.25
C GLU A 133 -9.99 0.73 -15.15
N LEU A 134 -10.82 0.44 -14.14
CA LEU A 134 -12.08 1.13 -13.88
C LEU A 134 -11.95 2.14 -12.75
N LEU A 135 -11.34 1.72 -11.64
CA LEU A 135 -11.33 2.44 -10.38
C LEU A 135 -9.99 2.21 -9.68
N VAL A 136 -9.45 3.26 -9.08
CA VAL A 136 -8.25 3.23 -8.22
C VAL A 136 -8.58 3.99 -6.94
N LEU A 137 -8.33 3.36 -5.80
CA LEU A 137 -8.66 3.85 -4.47
C LEU A 137 -7.43 3.79 -3.57
N ASP A 138 -6.97 4.95 -3.12
CA ASP A 138 -5.97 5.07 -2.05
C ASP A 138 -6.59 4.97 -0.66
N GLU A 139 -7.85 5.39 -0.56
CA GLU A 139 -8.65 5.36 0.65
C GLU A 139 -9.84 4.45 0.44
N TRP A 140 -9.86 3.34 1.18
CA TRP A 140 -10.96 2.37 1.15
C TRP A 140 -11.10 1.72 2.52
N ARG A 141 -12.12 0.89 2.68
CA ARG A 141 -12.38 0.19 3.93
C ARG A 141 -11.96 -1.27 3.80
N HIS A 142 -10.84 -1.61 4.43
CA HIS A 142 -10.33 -2.96 4.57
C HIS A 142 -11.11 -3.71 5.67
N PRO A 143 -11.53 -4.97 5.44
CA PRO A 143 -12.20 -5.78 6.45
C PRO A 143 -11.22 -6.20 7.54
N ASP A 144 -11.63 -6.18 8.81
CA ASP A 144 -10.82 -6.71 9.90
C ASP A 144 -10.83 -8.24 9.91
N LEU A 145 -9.96 -8.83 9.09
CA LEU A 145 -9.86 -10.29 8.94
C LEU A 145 -9.40 -10.98 10.23
N VAL A 146 -8.62 -10.29 11.08
CA VAL A 146 -8.12 -10.83 12.36
C VAL A 146 -9.29 -11.01 13.33
N GLU A 147 -10.19 -10.03 13.38
CA GLU A 147 -11.43 -10.10 14.16
C GLU A 147 -12.56 -10.84 13.41
N GLY A 148 -12.25 -11.50 12.28
CA GLY A 148 -13.17 -12.37 11.55
C GLY A 148 -14.18 -11.67 10.64
N GLN A 149 -14.10 -10.35 10.46
CA GLN A 149 -14.90 -9.63 9.47
C GLN A 149 -14.44 -10.00 8.07
N ARG A 150 -15.35 -10.39 7.18
CA ARG A 150 -15.02 -10.77 5.80
C ARG A 150 -15.36 -9.65 4.82
N PRO A 151 -14.74 -9.63 3.62
CA PRO A 151 -15.18 -8.76 2.53
C PRO A 151 -16.69 -8.84 2.26
N SER A 152 -17.26 -10.04 2.31
CA SER A 152 -18.71 -10.25 2.08
C SER A 152 -19.60 -9.65 3.15
N ASP A 153 -19.06 -9.24 4.29
CA ASP A 153 -19.81 -8.62 5.38
C ASP A 153 -19.83 -7.07 5.25
N LEU A 154 -19.08 -6.50 4.29
CA LEU A 154 -18.97 -5.07 4.05
C LEU A 154 -19.73 -4.64 2.80
N GLU A 155 -20.61 -3.65 2.94
CA GLU A 155 -21.35 -3.06 1.81
C GLU A 155 -20.42 -2.44 0.76
N SER A 156 -19.30 -1.84 1.18
CA SER A 156 -18.30 -1.31 0.25
C SER A 156 -17.75 -2.37 -0.70
N PHE A 157 -17.59 -3.61 -0.24
CA PHE A 157 -17.12 -4.72 -1.09
C PHE A 157 -18.22 -5.25 -2.01
N TRP A 158 -19.49 -5.22 -1.60
CA TRP A 158 -20.60 -5.48 -2.51
C TRP A 158 -20.66 -4.45 -3.63
N GLN A 159 -20.45 -3.17 -3.31
CA GLN A 159 -20.38 -2.11 -4.31
C GLN A 159 -19.19 -2.30 -5.28
N LEU A 160 -18.00 -2.64 -4.78
CA LEU A 160 -16.86 -2.99 -5.64
C LEU A 160 -17.18 -4.17 -6.58
N ALA A 161 -17.87 -5.20 -6.08
CA ALA A 161 -18.34 -6.32 -6.90
C ALA A 161 -19.34 -5.85 -7.98
N MET A 162 -20.28 -4.95 -7.64
CA MET A 162 -21.20 -4.37 -8.63
C MET A 162 -20.47 -3.53 -9.69
N VAL A 163 -19.43 -2.77 -9.31
CA VAL A 163 -18.57 -2.04 -10.26
C VAL A 163 -17.87 -3.02 -11.21
N LEU A 164 -17.31 -4.12 -10.70
CA LEU A 164 -16.67 -5.15 -11.52
C LEU A 164 -17.67 -5.87 -12.44
N GLU A 165 -18.90 -6.09 -11.99
CA GLU A 165 -19.93 -6.77 -12.77
C GLU A 165 -20.51 -5.87 -13.87
N THR A 166 -20.77 -4.59 -13.58
CA THR A 166 -21.48 -3.67 -14.48
C THR A 166 -20.56 -2.75 -15.27
N GLY A 167 -19.37 -2.45 -14.72
CA GLY A 167 -18.47 -1.40 -15.19
C GLY A 167 -18.88 0.02 -14.81
N ASP A 168 -19.96 0.18 -14.04
CA ASP A 168 -20.44 1.48 -13.59
C ASP A 168 -19.79 1.86 -12.26
N VAL A 169 -18.80 2.75 -12.32
CA VAL A 169 -18.06 3.24 -11.14
C VAL A 169 -18.91 4.09 -10.21
N THR A 170 -20.06 4.60 -10.66
CA THR A 170 -20.94 5.44 -9.82
C THR A 170 -21.66 4.66 -8.72
N LEU A 171 -21.62 3.32 -8.81
CA LEU A 171 -22.16 2.40 -7.81
C LEU A 171 -21.28 2.28 -6.56
N TYR A 172 -20.02 2.75 -6.60
CA TYR A 172 -19.17 2.80 -5.43
C TYR A 172 -19.44 4.07 -4.61
N GLN A 173 -20.22 3.91 -3.55
CA GLN A 173 -20.62 4.94 -2.60
C GLN A 173 -20.49 4.37 -1.18
N PRO A 174 -19.26 4.20 -0.67
CA PRO A 174 -19.02 3.49 0.57
C PRO A 174 -19.77 4.18 1.73
N PRO A 175 -20.58 3.45 2.51
CA PRO A 175 -21.41 4.05 3.56
C PRO A 175 -20.60 4.44 4.80
N GLU A 176 -19.40 3.89 4.93
CA GLU A 176 -18.50 4.08 6.07
C GLU A 176 -17.19 4.71 5.61
N PRO A 177 -16.52 5.48 6.49
CA PRO A 177 -15.23 6.05 6.17
C PRO A 177 -14.17 4.97 5.89
N PRO A 178 -13.17 5.30 5.06
CA PRO A 178 -12.03 4.43 4.82
C PRO A 178 -11.23 4.20 6.10
N ASN A 179 -10.60 3.02 6.21
CA ASN A 179 -9.76 2.67 7.35
C ASN A 179 -8.33 2.26 6.92
N THR A 180 -7.95 2.40 5.66
CA THR A 180 -6.66 1.90 5.14
C THR A 180 -5.44 2.75 5.48
N HIS A 181 -5.64 3.90 6.14
CA HIS A 181 -4.54 4.66 6.72
C HIS A 181 -3.89 3.87 7.88
N TRP A 182 -2.56 3.81 7.92
CA TRP A 182 -1.80 2.99 8.89
C TRP A 182 -2.13 3.30 10.36
N ARG A 183 -2.52 4.54 10.67
CA ARG A 183 -2.93 4.95 12.04
C ARG A 183 -4.12 4.18 12.59
N HIS A 184 -4.95 3.58 11.73
CA HIS A 184 -6.07 2.74 12.17
C HIS A 184 -5.62 1.30 12.51
N TRP A 185 -4.37 0.94 12.22
CA TRP A 185 -3.79 -0.39 12.40
C TRP A 185 -2.50 -0.32 13.22
N PRO A 186 -2.52 0.20 14.47
CA PRO A 186 -1.31 0.40 15.27
C PRO A 186 -0.57 -0.91 15.57
N GLU A 187 -1.31 -2.02 15.74
CA GLU A 187 -0.76 -3.36 15.94
C GLU A 187 -0.37 -4.06 14.63
N GLY A 188 -0.55 -3.39 13.49
CA GLY A 188 -0.23 -3.94 12.18
C GLY A 188 1.27 -4.21 12.05
N GLY A 189 1.65 -5.48 11.94
CA GLY A 189 3.04 -5.90 11.73
C GLY A 189 3.77 -6.41 12.96
N THR A 190 3.12 -6.46 14.13
CA THR A 190 3.71 -6.93 15.40
C THR A 190 3.72 -8.46 15.58
N LEU A 191 3.07 -9.23 14.68
CA LEU A 191 2.92 -10.69 14.71
C LEU A 191 3.83 -11.45 13.74
#